data_AF-A0A4W3HGC2-F1
#
_entry.id   AF-A0A4W3HGC2-F1
#
_cell.length_a   1.000
_cell.length_b   1.000
_cell.length_c   1.000
_cell.angle_alpha   90.00
_cell.angle_beta   90.00
_cell.angle_gamma   90.00
#
_symmetry.space_group_name_H-M   'P 1'
#
loop_
_entity.id
_entity.type
_entity.pdbx_description
1 polymer ?
#
loop_
_entity_poly.entity_id
_entity_poly.type
_entity_poly.pdbx_seq_one_letter_code
_entity_poly.pdbx_strand_id
1 'polypeptide(L)'
;MAVGGLKSVHKHRRQVEKHIHVLENQLNLATVKFNTILTKNRNLREEINNLRIHKEIYAKLFNKLNAKLQHQKKLMKEIVQESVLAYDQRMEAESRIIAVRERSEKDIQLYNTEIKELMRVIDHEAKLKEFMLIKFRQLVKEDRLENKLGKKSPKELEYETYENAYTELKKLTGLDSLYTLGSQFLITEEKNYALFNFVNELNRQMEVKQERILNLKVGLSEWDTRICCEKLEQTTKQANKYEKLGKRTTKTLEQLKSKIEITFRKIKCDPTIIYQKLCGREGISNSNTMVYLGECVPPPLTPKARSFGDFYMMLAFGTAPYHVVETSQNASQNIP
;
A
#
# COMPACT_ATOMS: atom_id res chain seq x y z
N MET A 1 -110.39 31.98 -42.30
CA MET A 1 -108.98 31.57 -42.44
C MET A 1 -108.27 32.61 -43.30
N ALA A 2 -107.73 33.66 -42.68
CA ALA A 2 -107.07 34.74 -43.39
C ALA A 2 -105.66 34.28 -43.77
N VAL A 3 -105.43 34.02 -45.06
CA VAL A 3 -104.10 33.75 -45.61
C VAL A 3 -103.27 35.01 -45.40
N GLY A 4 -102.42 35.00 -44.37
CA GLY A 4 -101.44 36.06 -44.13
C GLY A 4 -100.62 36.26 -45.39
N GLY A 5 -100.78 37.43 -46.02
CA GLY A 5 -100.34 37.67 -47.38
C GLY A 5 -98.86 37.38 -47.64
N LEU A 6 -98.58 36.88 -48.84
CA LEU A 6 -97.27 36.49 -49.40
C LEU A 6 -96.08 37.42 -49.00
N LYS A 7 -96.34 38.72 -48.84
CA LYS A 7 -95.37 39.73 -48.39
C LYS A 7 -94.84 39.50 -46.96
N SER A 8 -95.68 39.05 -46.03
CA SER A 8 -95.29 38.72 -44.65
C SER A 8 -94.36 37.50 -44.62
N VAL A 9 -94.69 36.47 -45.40
CA VAL A 9 -93.87 35.26 -45.57
C VAL A 9 -92.49 35.61 -46.17
N HIS A 10 -92.45 36.47 -47.18
CA HIS A 10 -91.18 36.93 -47.76
C HIS A 10 -90.34 37.78 -46.80
N LYS A 11 -90.97 38.62 -45.96
CA LYS A 11 -90.26 39.39 -44.93
C LYS A 11 -89.68 38.48 -43.86
N HIS A 12 -90.43 37.49 -43.39
CA HIS A 12 -89.96 36.49 -42.43
C HIS A 12 -88.81 35.66 -43.02
N ARG A 13 -88.94 35.19 -44.27
CA ARG A 13 -87.86 34.48 -44.98
C ARG A 13 -86.57 35.30 -45.05
N ARG A 14 -86.64 36.58 -45.42
CA ARG A 14 -85.47 37.47 -45.43
C ARG A 14 -84.86 37.69 -44.03
N GLN A 15 -85.68 37.71 -42.98
CA GLN A 15 -85.17 37.81 -41.60
C GLN A 15 -84.45 36.52 -41.18
N VAL A 16 -84.99 35.36 -41.54
CA VAL A 16 -84.36 34.05 -41.29
C VAL A 16 -83.05 33.93 -42.06
N GLU A 17 -83.01 34.29 -43.34
CA GLU A 17 -81.78 34.31 -44.16
C GLU A 17 -80.70 35.20 -43.54
N LYS A 18 -81.07 36.39 -43.03
CA LYS A 18 -80.13 37.26 -42.31
C LYS A 18 -79.61 36.63 -41.01
N HIS A 19 -80.47 35.95 -40.25
CA HIS A 19 -80.04 35.26 -39.03
C HIS A 19 -79.12 34.08 -39.34
N ILE A 20 -79.40 33.32 -40.40
CA ILE A 20 -78.53 32.24 -40.89
C ILE A 20 -77.14 32.82 -41.21
N HIS A 21 -77.07 33.91 -41.98
CA HIS A 21 -75.79 34.55 -42.29
C HIS A 21 -75.03 35.08 -41.07
N VAL A 22 -75.72 35.63 -40.07
CA VAL A 22 -75.07 36.07 -38.82
C VAL A 22 -74.50 34.87 -38.06
N LEU A 23 -75.25 33.77 -37.96
CA LEU A 23 -74.79 32.54 -37.31
C LEU A 23 -73.64 31.88 -38.08
N GLU A 24 -73.70 31.83 -39.40
CA GLU A 24 -72.60 31.37 -40.27
C GLU A 24 -71.33 32.20 -40.05
N ASN A 25 -71.45 33.52 -40.00
CA ASN A 25 -70.31 34.41 -39.74
C ASN A 25 -69.73 34.22 -38.33
N GLN A 26 -70.57 34.03 -37.32
CA GLN A 26 -70.13 33.72 -35.95
C GLN A 26 -69.42 32.37 -35.89
N LEU A 27 -69.95 31.35 -36.56
CA LEU A 27 -69.35 30.03 -36.66
C LEU A 27 -67.98 30.09 -37.38
N ASN A 28 -67.91 30.82 -38.49
CA ASN A 28 -66.67 31.03 -39.23
C ASN A 28 -65.62 31.74 -38.36
N LEU A 29 -66.00 32.79 -37.64
CA LEU A 29 -65.10 33.50 -36.72
C LEU A 29 -64.60 32.59 -35.59
N ALA A 30 -65.50 31.79 -35.00
CA ALA A 30 -65.13 30.82 -33.98
C ALA A 30 -64.16 29.75 -34.52
N THR A 31 -64.40 29.26 -35.75
CA THR A 31 -63.56 28.28 -36.43
C THR A 31 -62.17 28.84 -36.73
N VAL A 32 -62.08 30.07 -37.23
CA VAL A 32 -60.79 30.76 -37.45
C VAL A 32 -60.04 30.92 -36.14
N LYS A 33 -60.70 31.42 -35.07
CA LYS A 33 -60.08 31.55 -33.74
C LYS A 33 -59.57 30.19 -33.24
N PHE A 34 -60.39 29.14 -33.34
CA PHE A 34 -60.00 27.80 -32.96
C PHE A 34 -58.76 27.31 -33.73
N ASN A 35 -58.75 27.47 -35.06
CA ASN A 35 -57.60 27.12 -35.90
C ASN A 35 -56.34 27.92 -35.51
N THR A 36 -56.46 29.21 -35.18
CA THR A 36 -55.31 30.00 -34.71
C THR A 36 -54.77 29.53 -33.35
N ILE A 37 -55.65 29.04 -32.47
CA ILE A 37 -55.22 28.46 -31.19
C ILE A 37 -54.53 27.12 -31.43
N LEU A 38 -55.03 26.30 -32.38
CA LEU A 38 -54.40 25.03 -32.74
C LEU A 38 -53.00 25.24 -33.33
N THR A 39 -52.82 26.21 -34.23
CA THR A 39 -51.48 26.50 -34.78
C THR A 39 -50.53 27.00 -33.71
N LYS A 40 -50.97 27.91 -32.81
CA LYS A 40 -50.17 28.34 -31.66
C LYS A 40 -49.81 27.17 -30.74
N ASN A 41 -50.76 26.31 -30.41
CA ASN A 41 -50.51 25.13 -29.58
C ASN A 41 -49.54 24.14 -30.25
N ARG A 42 -49.60 23.99 -31.56
CA ARG A 42 -48.63 23.19 -32.31
C ARG A 42 -47.22 23.78 -32.17
N ASN A 43 -47.07 25.08 -32.40
CA ASN A 43 -45.77 25.76 -32.29
C ASN A 43 -45.19 25.65 -30.87
N LEU A 44 -46.01 25.84 -29.84
CA LEU A 44 -45.59 25.67 -28.44
C LEU A 44 -45.16 24.24 -28.14
N ARG A 45 -45.84 23.23 -28.69
CA ARG A 45 -45.44 21.82 -28.54
C ARG A 45 -44.10 21.53 -29.21
N GLU A 46 -43.87 22.09 -30.40
CA GLU A 46 -42.59 21.97 -31.11
C GLU A 46 -41.47 22.65 -30.31
N GLU A 47 -41.70 23.84 -29.77
CA GLU A 47 -40.74 24.55 -28.91
C GLU A 47 -40.42 23.77 -27.64
N ILE A 48 -41.43 23.23 -26.95
CA ILE A 48 -41.23 22.37 -25.77
C ILE A 48 -40.38 21.15 -26.13
N ASN A 49 -40.61 20.55 -27.30
CA ASN A 49 -39.82 19.41 -27.74
C ASN A 49 -38.36 19.79 -28.01
N ASN A 50 -38.12 20.91 -28.69
CA ASN A 50 -36.79 21.44 -28.92
C ASN A 50 -36.05 21.71 -27.60
N LEU A 51 -36.71 22.37 -26.64
CA LEU A 51 -36.13 22.63 -25.32
C LEU A 51 -35.80 21.34 -24.55
N ARG A 52 -36.62 20.28 -24.67
CA ARG A 52 -36.32 18.97 -24.08
C ARG A 52 -35.08 18.34 -24.69
N ILE A 53 -34.95 18.38 -26.01
CA ILE A 53 -33.77 17.86 -26.73
C ILE A 53 -32.52 18.65 -26.30
N HIS A 54 -32.58 19.99 -26.28
CA HIS A 54 -31.48 20.83 -25.83
C HIS A 54 -31.06 20.48 -24.39
N LYS A 55 -32.03 20.33 -23.47
CA LYS A 55 -31.73 19.92 -22.08
C LYS A 55 -31.00 18.58 -22.03
N GLU A 56 -31.38 17.61 -22.83
CA GLU A 56 -30.70 16.31 -22.87
C GLU A 56 -29.26 16.43 -23.41
N ILE A 57 -29.06 17.24 -24.45
CA ILE A 57 -27.73 17.52 -25.01
C ILE A 57 -26.85 18.21 -23.97
N TYR A 58 -27.37 19.23 -23.28
CA TYR A 58 -26.63 19.92 -22.22
C TYR A 58 -26.31 19.01 -21.04
N ALA A 59 -27.23 18.15 -20.63
CA ALA A 59 -26.97 17.18 -19.56
C ALA A 59 -25.84 16.20 -19.96
N LYS A 60 -25.84 15.72 -21.21
CA LYS A 60 -24.75 14.87 -21.74
C LYS A 60 -23.42 15.61 -21.76
N LEU A 61 -23.41 16.87 -22.20
CA LEU A 61 -22.20 17.70 -22.20
C LEU A 61 -21.67 17.96 -20.78
N PHE A 62 -22.56 18.32 -19.86
CA PHE A 62 -22.23 18.54 -18.46
C PHE A 62 -21.61 17.30 -17.82
N ASN A 63 -22.21 16.13 -18.02
CA ASN A 63 -21.67 14.87 -17.48
C ASN A 63 -20.28 14.55 -18.04
N LYS A 64 -20.05 14.80 -19.34
CA LYS A 64 -18.73 14.64 -19.96
C LYS A 64 -17.70 15.59 -19.37
N LEU A 65 -18.05 16.87 -19.20
CA LEU A 65 -17.16 17.87 -18.61
C LEU A 65 -16.86 17.57 -17.14
N ASN A 66 -17.88 17.17 -16.38
CA ASN A 66 -17.70 16.77 -14.99
C ASN A 66 -16.80 15.54 -14.87
N ALA A 67 -16.95 14.53 -15.74
CA ALA A 67 -16.07 13.37 -15.77
C ALA A 67 -14.60 13.77 -16.05
N LYS A 68 -14.37 14.68 -17.01
CA LYS A 68 -13.03 15.23 -17.29
C LYS A 68 -12.46 15.98 -16.08
N LEU A 69 -13.27 16.79 -15.42
CA LEU A 69 -12.86 17.53 -14.22
C LEU A 69 -12.48 16.59 -13.08
N GLN A 70 -13.26 15.54 -12.83
CA GLN A 70 -12.94 14.54 -11.81
C GLN A 70 -11.64 13.79 -12.15
N HIS A 71 -11.43 13.45 -13.42
CA HIS A 71 -10.20 12.83 -13.87
C HIS A 71 -8.98 13.74 -13.65
N GLN A 72 -9.06 15.02 -14.02
CA GLN A 72 -7.99 15.99 -13.78
C GLN A 72 -7.70 16.20 -12.29
N LYS A 73 -8.73 16.25 -11.43
CA LYS A 73 -8.56 16.31 -9.98
C LYS A 73 -7.84 15.08 -9.43
N LYS A 74 -8.15 13.89 -9.96
CA LYS A 74 -7.46 12.65 -9.58
C LYS A 74 -5.99 12.69 -9.98
N LEU A 75 -5.68 13.09 -11.20
CA LEU A 75 -4.30 13.26 -11.67
C LEU A 75 -3.54 14.29 -10.84
N MET A 76 -4.15 15.45 -10.55
CA MET A 76 -3.55 16.46 -9.69
C MET A 76 -3.21 15.90 -8.30
N LYS A 77 -4.13 15.12 -7.71
CA LYS A 77 -3.89 14.47 -6.41
C LYS A 77 -2.73 13.47 -6.48
N GLU A 78 -2.66 12.66 -7.53
CA GLU A 78 -1.58 11.69 -7.74
C GLU A 78 -0.22 12.39 -7.88
N ILE A 79 -0.12 13.44 -8.71
CA ILE A 79 1.12 14.22 -8.88
C ILE A 79 1.55 14.88 -7.57
N VAL A 80 0.61 15.43 -6.80
CA VAL A 80 0.92 16.03 -5.50
C VAL A 80 1.44 14.98 -4.53
N GLN A 81 0.83 13.79 -4.47
CA GLN A 81 1.29 12.69 -3.63
C GLN A 81 2.70 12.21 -4.01
N GLU A 82 2.96 12.06 -5.31
CA GLU A 82 4.28 11.71 -5.82
C GLU A 82 5.33 12.78 -5.49
N SER A 83 4.95 14.06 -5.61
CA SER A 83 5.83 15.19 -5.28
C SER A 83 6.19 15.22 -3.79
N VAL A 84 5.22 14.95 -2.91
CA VAL A 84 5.46 14.86 -1.46
C VAL A 84 6.39 13.69 -1.14
N LEU A 85 6.14 12.51 -1.73
CA LEU A 85 6.99 11.34 -1.52
C LEU A 85 8.44 11.57 -2.00
N ALA A 86 8.61 12.20 -3.16
CA ALA A 86 9.94 12.55 -3.67
C ALA A 86 10.64 13.58 -2.76
N TYR A 87 9.89 14.53 -2.19
CA TYR A 87 10.43 15.49 -1.23
C TYR A 87 10.89 14.81 0.05
N ASP A 88 10.08 13.92 0.62
CA ASP A 88 10.42 13.17 1.84
C ASP A 88 11.67 12.30 1.63
N GLN A 89 11.78 11.62 0.48
CA GLN A 89 12.97 10.85 0.12
C GLN A 89 14.22 11.73 0.01
N ARG A 90 14.08 12.93 -0.59
CA ARG A 90 15.18 13.89 -0.68
C ARG A 90 15.62 14.36 0.71
N MET A 91 14.68 14.69 1.59
CA MET A 91 14.95 15.09 2.97
C MET A 91 15.69 14.00 3.75
N GLU A 92 15.27 12.73 3.60
CA GLU A 92 15.95 11.60 4.23
C GLU A 92 17.38 11.41 3.69
N ALA A 93 17.58 11.56 2.38
CA ALA A 93 18.90 11.50 1.77
C ALA A 93 19.81 12.65 2.24
N GLU A 94 19.31 13.89 2.29
CA GLU A 94 20.02 15.06 2.81
C GLU A 94 20.43 14.85 4.27
N SER A 95 19.51 14.34 5.10
CA SER A 95 19.81 14.01 6.50
C SER A 95 20.93 12.96 6.63
N ARG A 96 20.90 11.90 5.80
CA ARG A 96 21.96 10.90 5.76
C ARG A 96 23.31 11.49 5.32
N ILE A 97 23.31 12.37 4.32
CA ILE A 97 24.54 13.05 3.85
C ILE A 97 25.13 13.91 4.97
N ILE A 98 24.30 14.68 5.68
CA ILE A 98 24.74 15.51 6.81
C ILE A 98 25.34 14.63 7.91
N ALA A 99 24.69 13.53 8.28
CA ALA A 99 25.19 12.61 9.30
C ALA A 99 26.54 11.97 8.92
N VAL A 100 26.70 11.57 7.65
CA VAL A 100 27.98 11.02 7.15
C VAL A 100 29.06 12.09 7.15
N ARG A 101 28.73 13.31 6.73
CA ARG A 101 29.66 14.44 6.72
C ARG A 101 30.14 14.78 8.14
N GLU A 102 29.22 14.90 9.09
CA GLU A 102 29.56 15.18 10.49
C GLU A 102 30.45 14.09 11.09
N ARG A 103 30.19 12.82 10.79
CA ARG A 103 31.07 11.71 11.19
C ARG A 103 32.47 11.85 10.57
N SER A 104 32.55 12.12 9.27
CA SER A 104 33.84 12.30 8.60
C SER A 104 34.64 13.49 9.14
N GLU A 105 33.97 14.58 9.51
CA GLU A 105 34.61 15.75 10.12
C GLU A 105 35.17 15.41 11.51
N LYS A 106 34.44 14.62 12.31
CA LYS A 106 34.92 14.11 13.61
C LYS A 106 36.11 13.17 13.43
N ASP A 107 36.06 12.26 12.48
CA ASP A 107 37.16 11.33 12.20
C ASP A 107 38.42 12.09 11.79
N ILE A 108 38.31 13.08 10.90
CA ILE A 108 39.42 13.96 10.51
C ILE A 108 40.00 14.70 11.71
N GLN A 109 39.16 15.19 12.63
CA GLN A 109 39.63 15.83 13.86
C GLN A 109 40.41 14.86 14.74
N LEU A 110 39.91 13.63 14.92
CA LEU A 110 40.60 12.58 15.67
C LEU A 110 41.94 12.20 15.05
N TYR A 111 41.98 11.96 13.73
CA TYR A 111 43.23 11.68 13.02
C TYR A 111 44.25 12.82 13.17
N ASN A 112 43.80 14.08 13.08
CA ASN A 112 44.68 15.24 13.29
C ASN A 112 45.21 15.32 14.73
N THR A 113 44.43 14.93 15.74
CA THR A 113 44.92 14.87 17.12
C THR A 113 45.94 13.76 17.31
N GLU A 114 45.67 12.57 16.78
CA GLU A 114 46.59 11.42 16.83
C GLU A 114 47.93 11.73 16.15
N ILE A 115 47.90 12.33 14.95
CA ILE A 115 49.11 12.74 14.24
C ILE A 115 49.93 13.73 15.09
N LYS A 116 49.29 14.71 15.74
CA LYS A 116 49.97 15.67 16.62
C LYS A 116 50.57 15.04 17.86
N GLU A 117 49.97 13.98 18.39
CA GLU A 117 50.49 13.23 19.53
C GLU A 117 51.69 12.37 19.12
N LEU A 118 51.57 11.66 18.00
CA LEU A 118 52.68 10.88 17.43
C LEU A 118 53.88 11.76 17.09
N MET A 119 53.66 12.93 16.48
CA MET A 119 54.74 13.91 16.24
C MET A 119 55.42 14.35 17.54
N ARG A 120 54.66 14.57 18.62
CA ARG A 120 55.23 14.93 19.93
C ARG A 120 56.09 13.80 20.52
N VAL A 121 55.67 12.55 20.36
CA VAL A 121 56.46 11.38 20.80
C VAL A 121 57.75 11.27 19.98
N ILE A 122 57.67 11.40 18.65
CA ILE A 122 58.83 11.36 17.76
C ILE A 122 59.82 12.47 18.11
N ASP A 123 59.35 13.71 18.31
CA ASP A 123 60.21 14.83 18.71
C ASP A 123 60.88 14.59 20.06
N HIS A 124 60.17 14.00 21.02
CA HIS A 124 60.73 13.66 22.32
C HIS A 124 61.81 12.57 22.20
N GLU A 125 61.56 11.50 21.44
CA GLU A 125 62.54 10.46 21.17
C GLU A 125 63.77 10.99 20.42
N ALA A 126 63.57 11.87 19.44
CA ALA A 126 64.65 12.49 18.70
C ALA A 126 65.55 13.33 19.63
N LYS A 127 64.96 14.16 20.50
CA LYS A 127 65.68 14.92 21.52
C LYS A 127 66.41 14.01 22.51
N LEU A 128 65.80 12.92 22.94
CA LEU A 128 66.42 11.95 23.84
C LEU A 128 67.62 11.26 23.18
N LYS A 129 67.47 10.83 21.91
CA LYS A 129 68.57 10.26 21.12
C LYS A 129 69.71 11.27 20.96
N GLU A 130 69.41 12.52 20.65
CA GLU A 130 70.43 13.56 20.53
C GLU A 130 71.14 13.85 21.86
N PHE A 131 70.38 13.91 22.96
CA PHE A 131 70.94 14.04 24.31
C PHE A 131 71.88 12.87 24.64
N MET A 132 71.46 11.63 24.38
CA MET A 132 72.28 10.43 24.55
C MET A 132 73.55 10.51 23.69
N LEU A 133 73.46 10.90 22.42
CA LEU A 133 74.62 11.07 21.53
C LEU A 133 75.59 12.15 22.03
N ILE A 134 75.10 13.25 22.60
CA ILE A 134 75.94 14.28 23.21
C ILE A 134 76.62 13.74 24.47
N LYS A 135 75.88 13.06 25.35
CA LYS A 135 76.43 12.44 26.57
C LYS A 135 77.46 11.36 26.26
N PHE A 136 77.20 10.48 25.30
CA PHE A 136 78.18 9.50 24.80
C PHE A 136 79.44 10.18 24.26
N ARG A 137 79.30 11.27 23.49
CA ARG A 137 80.47 12.04 23.02
C ARG A 137 81.24 12.72 24.16
N GLN A 138 80.57 13.16 25.22
CA GLN A 138 81.22 13.69 26.42
C GLN A 138 81.96 12.59 27.17
N LEU A 139 81.31 11.45 27.44
CA LEU A 139 81.94 10.29 28.07
C LEU A 139 83.15 9.79 27.27
N VAL A 140 83.08 9.71 25.94
CA VAL A 140 84.23 9.32 25.11
C VAL A 140 85.37 10.36 25.18
N LYS A 141 85.06 11.65 25.35
CA LYS A 141 86.09 12.70 25.53
C LYS A 141 86.68 12.70 26.94
N GLU A 142 85.85 12.45 27.96
CA GLU A 142 86.21 12.35 29.37
C GLU A 142 87.04 11.09 29.61
N ASP A 143 86.64 9.96 29.02
CA ASP A 143 87.40 8.69 28.99
C ASP A 143 88.68 8.81 28.15
N ARG A 144 88.76 9.70 27.15
CA ARG A 144 90.03 10.05 26.47
C ARG A 144 90.95 10.97 27.29
N LEU A 145 90.41 11.72 28.27
CA LEU A 145 91.17 12.56 29.18
C LEU A 145 91.57 11.80 30.46
N GLU A 146 90.75 10.85 30.91
CA GLU A 146 90.98 9.98 32.07
C GLU A 146 91.76 8.69 31.72
N ASN A 147 91.75 8.22 30.46
CA ASN A 147 92.64 7.13 30.01
C ASN A 147 94.07 7.60 29.73
N LYS A 148 94.67 8.24 30.73
CA LYS A 148 96.10 8.11 30.99
C LYS A 148 96.45 6.97 31.94
N LEU A 149 95.51 6.12 32.35
CA LEU A 149 95.81 4.90 33.11
C LEU A 149 94.90 3.74 32.64
N GLY A 150 95.54 2.78 31.97
CA GLY A 150 95.06 1.58 31.26
C GLY A 150 93.64 1.04 31.46
N LYS A 151 92.97 0.71 30.34
CA LYS A 151 91.82 -0.21 30.33
C LYS A 151 91.80 -1.15 29.12
N LYS A 152 91.25 -2.32 29.43
CA LYS A 152 91.09 -3.57 28.69
C LYS A 152 90.36 -3.44 27.35
N SER A 153 90.55 -4.44 26.49
CA SER A 153 90.12 -4.46 25.10
C SER A 153 88.59 -4.56 24.92
N PRO A 154 88.00 -4.03 23.83
CA PRO A 154 86.55 -4.09 23.56
C PRO A 154 85.95 -5.51 23.56
N LYS A 155 86.77 -6.52 23.26
CA LYS A 155 86.37 -7.94 23.27
C LYS A 155 86.10 -8.47 24.68
N GLU A 156 86.73 -7.90 25.71
CA GLU A 156 86.53 -8.32 27.11
C GLU A 156 85.19 -7.82 27.66
N LEU A 157 84.73 -6.63 27.25
CA LEU A 157 83.42 -6.08 27.61
C LEU A 157 82.26 -6.84 26.93
N GLU A 158 82.45 -7.25 25.68
CA GLU A 158 81.47 -8.08 24.98
C GLU A 158 81.35 -9.47 25.64
N TYR A 159 82.48 -10.04 26.08
CA TYR A 159 82.51 -11.30 26.83
C TYR A 159 81.77 -11.19 28.17
N GLU A 160 81.96 -10.10 28.91
CA GLU A 160 81.22 -9.82 30.16
C GLU A 160 79.71 -9.71 29.91
N THR A 161 79.27 -9.11 28.80
CA THR A 161 77.82 -9.04 28.48
C THR A 161 77.21 -10.41 28.20
N TYR A 162 77.90 -11.28 27.45
CA TYR A 162 77.43 -12.65 27.20
C TYR A 162 77.47 -13.51 28.46
N GLU A 163 78.48 -13.33 29.32
CA GLU A 163 78.58 -14.01 30.60
C GLU A 163 77.44 -13.57 31.54
N ASN A 164 77.11 -12.28 31.58
CA ASN A 164 75.98 -11.76 32.36
C ASN A 164 74.65 -12.33 31.87
N ALA A 165 74.38 -12.29 30.55
CA ALA A 165 73.17 -12.89 29.98
C ALA A 165 73.09 -14.40 30.24
N TYR A 166 74.23 -15.11 30.18
CA TYR A 166 74.31 -16.52 30.53
C TYR A 166 74.00 -16.78 32.00
N THR A 167 74.52 -15.96 32.92
CA THR A 167 74.22 -16.10 34.35
C THR A 167 72.75 -15.84 34.66
N GLU A 168 72.10 -14.91 33.96
CA GLU A 168 70.65 -14.68 34.10
C GLU A 168 69.84 -15.86 33.55
N LEU A 169 70.18 -16.37 32.37
CA LEU A 169 69.54 -17.55 31.79
C LEU A 169 69.72 -18.78 32.68
N LYS A 170 70.90 -18.97 33.26
CA LYS A 170 71.19 -20.04 34.22
C LYS A 170 70.36 -19.91 35.49
N LYS A 171 70.18 -18.69 36.03
CA LYS A 171 69.31 -18.44 37.20
C LYS A 171 67.85 -18.74 36.92
N LEU A 172 67.35 -18.41 35.72
CA LEU A 172 65.96 -18.61 35.34
C LEU A 172 65.61 -20.07 35.01
N THR A 173 66.56 -20.82 34.46
CA THR A 173 66.32 -22.18 33.98
C THR A 173 66.83 -23.28 34.92
N GLY A 174 67.74 -22.96 35.83
CA GLY A 174 68.26 -23.89 36.84
C GLY A 174 69.13 -25.03 36.28
N LEU A 175 69.55 -24.95 35.01
CA LEU A 175 70.31 -25.99 34.31
C LEU A 175 71.79 -25.61 34.23
N ASP A 176 72.66 -26.54 34.61
CA ASP A 176 74.09 -26.25 34.84
C ASP A 176 74.98 -26.30 33.59
N SER A 177 74.51 -26.88 32.47
CA SER A 177 75.30 -27.05 31.24
C SER A 177 74.68 -26.34 30.05
N LEU A 178 75.48 -25.48 29.38
CA LEU A 178 75.11 -24.73 28.17
C LEU A 178 74.56 -25.63 27.05
N TYR A 179 75.14 -26.82 26.89
CA TYR A 179 74.72 -27.77 25.86
C TYR A 179 73.33 -28.34 26.16
N THR A 180 73.06 -28.66 27.44
CA THR A 180 71.73 -29.12 27.87
C THR A 180 70.67 -28.03 27.76
N LEU A 181 71.03 -26.79 28.07
CA LEU A 181 70.15 -25.62 27.94
C LEU A 181 69.76 -25.38 26.48
N GLY A 182 70.76 -25.34 25.58
CA GLY A 182 70.51 -25.19 24.14
C GLY A 182 69.63 -26.31 23.57
N SER A 183 69.88 -27.56 23.98
CA SER A 183 69.06 -28.69 23.53
C SER A 183 67.60 -28.61 24.01
N GLN A 184 67.35 -28.16 25.25
CA GLN A 184 66.00 -27.98 25.77
C GLN A 184 65.29 -26.78 25.15
N PHE A 185 66.01 -25.70 24.85
CA PHE A 185 65.46 -24.57 24.11
C PHE A 185 65.04 -24.99 22.71
N LEU A 186 65.86 -25.76 22.00
CA LEU A 186 65.50 -26.27 20.68
C LEU A 186 64.23 -27.13 20.74
N ILE A 187 64.14 -28.05 21.71
CA ILE A 187 62.95 -28.89 21.89
C ILE A 187 61.70 -28.07 22.25
N THR A 188 61.84 -27.04 23.08
CA THR A 188 60.71 -26.17 23.45
C THR A 188 60.32 -25.23 22.31
N GLU A 189 61.28 -24.75 21.51
CA GLU A 189 61.02 -24.00 20.30
C GLU A 189 60.29 -24.84 19.25
N GLU A 190 60.74 -26.08 19.01
CA GLU A 190 60.06 -27.01 18.09
C GLU A 190 58.62 -27.29 18.55
N LYS A 191 58.40 -27.49 19.85
CA LYS A 191 57.04 -27.64 20.42
C LYS A 191 56.20 -26.37 20.24
N ASN A 192 56.77 -25.20 20.49
CA ASN A 192 56.09 -23.93 20.31
C ASN A 192 55.76 -23.67 18.84
N TYR A 193 56.66 -24.03 17.92
CA TYR A 193 56.44 -23.94 16.49
C TYR A 193 55.31 -24.88 16.04
N ALA A 194 55.28 -26.13 16.54
CA ALA A 194 54.19 -27.06 16.29
C ALA A 194 52.85 -26.54 16.82
N LEU A 195 52.83 -25.98 18.03
CA LEU A 195 51.64 -25.37 18.62
C LEU A 195 51.16 -24.15 17.82
N PHE A 196 52.08 -23.29 17.37
CA PHE A 196 51.75 -22.14 16.55
C PHE A 196 51.09 -22.55 15.23
N ASN A 197 51.66 -23.56 14.56
CA ASN A 197 51.08 -24.11 13.33
C ASN A 197 49.69 -24.74 13.58
N PHE A 198 49.52 -25.44 14.70
CA PHE A 198 48.24 -26.01 15.08
C PHE A 198 47.18 -24.94 15.35
N VAL A 199 47.53 -23.86 16.07
CA VAL A 199 46.64 -22.71 16.32
C VAL A 199 46.25 -22.03 15.00
N ASN A 200 47.21 -21.85 14.08
CA ASN A 200 46.92 -21.27 12.77
C ASN A 200 45.98 -22.14 11.94
N GLU A 201 46.15 -23.45 11.97
CA GLU A 201 45.25 -24.39 11.31
C GLU A 201 43.85 -24.36 11.92
N LEU A 202 43.73 -24.32 13.25
CA LEU A 202 42.44 -24.16 13.92
C LEU A 202 41.75 -22.83 13.57
N ASN A 203 42.51 -21.73 13.50
CA ASN A 203 41.98 -20.43 13.08
C ASN A 203 41.49 -20.48 11.63
N ARG A 204 42.24 -21.10 10.73
CA ARG A 204 41.81 -21.29 9.34
C ARG A 204 40.53 -22.13 9.26
N GLN A 205 40.43 -23.21 10.05
CA GLN A 205 39.22 -24.01 10.12
C GLN A 205 38.03 -23.23 10.70
N MET A 206 38.28 -22.32 11.64
CA MET A 206 37.28 -21.43 12.20
C MET A 206 36.73 -20.47 11.13
N GLU A 207 37.61 -19.84 10.35
CA GLU A 207 37.23 -18.95 9.25
C GLU A 207 36.34 -19.66 8.22
N VAL A 208 36.74 -20.87 7.78
CA VAL A 208 35.95 -21.68 6.84
C VAL A 208 34.58 -22.05 7.41
N LYS A 209 34.50 -22.38 8.70
CA LYS A 209 33.22 -22.65 9.37
C LYS A 209 32.36 -21.39 9.49
N GLN A 210 32.96 -20.24 9.79
CA GLN A 210 32.27 -18.94 9.84
C GLN A 210 31.66 -18.59 8.49
N GLU A 211 32.41 -18.78 7.41
CA GLU A 211 31.96 -18.53 6.03
C GLU A 211 30.79 -19.46 5.66
N ARG A 212 30.88 -20.76 5.98
CA ARG A 212 29.77 -21.71 5.77
C ARG A 212 28.51 -21.30 6.52
N ILE A 213 28.63 -20.81 7.76
CA ILE A 213 27.48 -20.33 8.54
C ILE A 213 26.85 -19.11 7.87
N LEU A 214 27.66 -18.17 7.36
CA LEU A 214 27.15 -17.01 6.64
C LEU A 214 26.40 -17.42 5.36
N ASN A 215 26.98 -18.32 4.56
CA ASN A 215 26.35 -18.83 3.34
C ASN A 215 25.02 -19.54 3.63
N LEU A 216 24.95 -20.35 4.69
CA LEU A 216 23.70 -21.00 5.11
C LEU A 216 22.65 -19.99 5.57
N LYS A 217 23.04 -18.94 6.31
CA LYS A 217 22.11 -17.87 6.72
C LYS A 217 21.53 -17.10 5.53
N VAL A 218 22.37 -16.78 4.54
CA VAL A 218 21.92 -16.13 3.29
C VAL A 218 20.94 -17.05 2.56
N GLY A 219 21.28 -18.33 2.41
CA GLY A 219 20.37 -19.32 1.82
C GLY A 219 19.02 -19.38 2.54
N LEU A 220 18.99 -19.49 3.87
CA LEU A 220 17.74 -19.50 4.65
C LEU A 220 16.86 -18.26 4.40
N SER A 221 17.46 -17.07 4.33
CA SER A 221 16.74 -15.84 4.00
C SER A 221 16.12 -15.88 2.59
N GLU A 222 16.83 -16.44 1.61
CA GLU A 222 16.31 -16.64 0.26
C GLU A 222 15.17 -17.67 0.20
N TRP A 223 15.27 -18.76 0.97
CA TRP A 223 14.22 -19.77 1.07
C TRP A 223 12.96 -19.20 1.74
N ASP A 224 13.10 -18.44 2.82
CA ASP A 224 11.98 -17.82 3.54
C ASP A 224 11.24 -16.78 2.66
N THR A 225 11.99 -15.95 1.94
CA THR A 225 11.39 -14.99 0.99
C THR A 225 10.66 -15.70 -0.14
N ARG A 226 11.22 -16.79 -0.68
CA ARG A 226 10.61 -17.57 -1.76
C ARG A 226 9.33 -18.28 -1.32
N ILE A 227 9.32 -18.93 -0.16
CA ILE A 227 8.13 -19.57 0.43
C ILE A 227 7.04 -18.52 0.72
N CYS A 228 7.43 -17.34 1.23
CA CYS A 228 6.50 -16.26 1.49
C CYS A 228 5.85 -15.75 0.20
N CYS A 229 6.65 -15.51 -0.84
CA CYS A 229 6.16 -15.09 -2.16
C CYS A 229 5.19 -16.12 -2.77
N GLU A 230 5.51 -17.41 -2.69
CA GLU A 230 4.68 -18.48 -3.25
C GLU A 230 3.34 -18.62 -2.51
N LYS A 231 3.35 -18.53 -1.17
CA LYS A 231 2.13 -18.48 -0.37
C LYS A 231 1.30 -17.22 -0.68
N LEU A 232 1.94 -16.07 -0.84
CA LEU A 232 1.26 -14.81 -1.20
C LEU A 232 0.59 -14.93 -2.58
N GLU A 233 1.27 -15.54 -3.55
CA GLU A 233 0.74 -15.74 -4.91
C GLU A 233 -0.45 -16.72 -4.93
N GLN A 234 -0.40 -17.78 -4.14
CA GLN A 234 -1.54 -18.70 -4.00
C GLN A 234 -2.74 -18.01 -3.35
N THR A 235 -2.51 -17.23 -2.30
CA THR A 235 -3.57 -16.51 -1.57
C THR A 235 -4.23 -15.45 -2.45
N THR A 236 -3.44 -14.69 -3.22
CA THR A 236 -3.95 -13.70 -4.19
C THR A 236 -4.74 -14.35 -5.33
N LYS A 237 -4.29 -15.51 -5.84
CA LYS A 237 -5.05 -16.31 -6.83
C LYS A 237 -6.40 -16.75 -6.29
N GLN A 238 -6.48 -17.20 -5.04
CA GLN A 238 -7.75 -17.57 -4.40
C GLN A 238 -8.65 -16.33 -4.19
N ALA A 239 -8.13 -15.24 -3.66
CA ALA A 239 -8.87 -13.99 -3.48
C ALA A 239 -9.47 -13.46 -4.80
N ASN A 240 -8.68 -13.48 -5.88
CA ASN A 240 -9.13 -13.08 -7.22
C ASN A 240 -10.25 -13.99 -7.77
N LYS A 241 -10.24 -15.28 -7.46
CA LYS A 241 -11.33 -16.21 -7.84
C LYS A 241 -12.63 -15.84 -7.12
N TYR A 242 -12.57 -15.62 -5.80
CA TYR A 242 -13.74 -15.22 -5.01
C TYR A 242 -14.28 -13.85 -5.42
N GLU A 243 -13.41 -12.89 -5.75
CA GLU A 243 -13.82 -11.58 -6.24
C GLU A 243 -14.55 -11.67 -7.60
N LYS A 244 -14.04 -12.51 -8.52
CA LYS A 244 -14.72 -12.79 -9.80
C LYS A 244 -16.09 -13.45 -9.58
N LEU A 245 -16.18 -14.40 -8.64
CA LEU A 245 -17.44 -15.05 -8.30
C LEU A 245 -18.43 -14.06 -7.67
N GLY A 246 -17.96 -13.18 -6.78
CA GLY A 246 -18.74 -12.08 -6.21
C GLY A 246 -19.29 -11.16 -7.29
N LYS A 247 -18.45 -10.71 -8.23
CA LYS A 247 -18.86 -9.89 -9.38
C LYS A 247 -19.91 -10.57 -10.27
N ARG A 248 -19.85 -11.89 -10.45
CA ARG A 248 -20.88 -12.66 -11.20
C ARG A 248 -22.20 -12.73 -10.42
N THR A 249 -22.12 -12.96 -9.12
CA THR A 249 -23.28 -13.07 -8.21
C THR A 249 -23.99 -11.73 -8.07
N THR A 250 -23.26 -10.62 -7.96
CA THR A 250 -23.86 -9.27 -7.91
C THR A 250 -24.53 -8.90 -9.23
N LYS A 251 -23.92 -9.23 -10.37
CA LYS A 251 -24.55 -9.03 -11.70
C LYS A 251 -25.86 -9.80 -11.85
N THR A 252 -25.87 -11.08 -11.43
CA THR A 252 -27.08 -11.91 -11.49
C THR A 252 -28.15 -11.42 -10.52
N LEU A 253 -27.77 -10.96 -9.32
CA LEU A 253 -28.70 -10.32 -8.38
C LEU A 253 -29.30 -9.03 -8.95
N GLU A 254 -28.51 -8.19 -9.61
CA GLU A 254 -29.02 -6.94 -10.20
C GLU A 254 -29.96 -7.20 -11.39
N GLN A 255 -29.66 -8.22 -12.19
CA GLN A 255 -30.57 -8.72 -13.23
C GLN A 255 -31.87 -9.28 -12.63
N LEU A 256 -31.79 -9.95 -11.48
CA LEU A 256 -32.97 -10.47 -10.78
C LEU A 256 -33.83 -9.31 -10.25
N LYS A 257 -33.23 -8.31 -9.59
CA LYS A 257 -33.96 -7.12 -9.12
C LYS A 257 -34.69 -6.41 -10.25
N SER A 258 -34.00 -6.12 -11.35
CA SER A 258 -34.61 -5.44 -12.50
C SER A 258 -35.77 -6.25 -13.09
N LYS A 259 -35.65 -7.59 -13.19
CA LYS A 259 -36.76 -8.46 -13.59
C LYS A 259 -37.94 -8.39 -12.63
N ILE A 260 -37.68 -8.41 -11.31
CA ILE A 260 -38.71 -8.31 -10.28
C ILE A 260 -39.44 -6.97 -10.39
N GLU A 261 -38.73 -5.86 -10.56
CA GLU A 261 -39.35 -4.54 -10.76
C GLU A 261 -40.21 -4.49 -12.03
N ILE A 262 -39.78 -5.15 -13.11
CA ILE A 262 -40.56 -5.23 -14.35
C ILE A 262 -41.83 -6.04 -14.13
N THR A 263 -41.75 -7.20 -13.47
CA THR A 263 -42.93 -8.02 -13.17
C THR A 263 -43.89 -7.31 -12.23
N PHE A 264 -43.37 -6.62 -11.21
CA PHE A 264 -44.16 -5.85 -10.26
C PHE A 264 -44.96 -4.74 -10.96
N ARG A 265 -44.32 -4.02 -11.90
CA ARG A 265 -44.98 -3.02 -12.76
C ARG A 265 -46.02 -3.64 -13.70
N LYS A 266 -45.76 -4.81 -14.27
CA LYS A 266 -46.68 -5.48 -15.21
C LYS A 266 -47.95 -6.01 -14.55
N ILE A 267 -47.84 -6.55 -13.33
CA ILE A 267 -48.97 -7.13 -12.59
C ILE A 267 -49.82 -6.04 -11.92
N LYS A 268 -49.33 -4.78 -11.86
CA LYS A 268 -49.95 -3.66 -11.13
C LYS A 268 -50.17 -4.00 -9.65
N CYS A 269 -49.20 -4.67 -9.03
CA CYS A 269 -49.24 -4.92 -7.58
C CYS A 269 -49.18 -3.59 -6.82
N ASP A 270 -50.04 -3.40 -5.83
CA ASP A 270 -50.07 -2.19 -5.00
C ASP A 270 -48.88 -2.22 -4.03
N PRO A 271 -47.91 -1.30 -4.15
CA PRO A 271 -46.68 -1.36 -3.36
C PRO A 271 -46.85 -0.85 -1.92
N THR A 272 -48.02 -0.29 -1.55
CA THR A 272 -48.27 0.27 -0.21
C THR A 272 -48.13 -0.75 0.92
N ILE A 273 -48.59 -2.00 0.72
CA ILE A 273 -48.50 -3.08 1.72
C ILE A 273 -47.03 -3.45 1.98
N ILE A 274 -46.22 -3.47 0.92
CA ILE A 274 -44.79 -3.79 0.99
C ILE A 274 -44.02 -2.66 1.66
N TYR A 275 -44.31 -1.40 1.34
CA TYR A 275 -43.64 -0.25 1.97
C TYR A 275 -43.97 -0.12 3.46
N GLN A 276 -45.18 -0.51 3.89
CA GLN A 276 -45.55 -0.55 5.29
C GLN A 276 -44.74 -1.60 6.07
N LYS A 277 -44.49 -2.78 5.48
CA LYS A 277 -43.64 -3.83 6.06
C LYS A 277 -42.14 -3.51 6.01
N LEU A 278 -41.70 -2.73 5.01
CA LEU A 278 -40.31 -2.28 4.87
C LEU A 278 -40.00 -0.97 5.63
N CYS A 279 -40.92 -0.51 6.51
CA CYS A 279 -40.81 0.75 7.25
C CYS A 279 -40.42 1.94 6.36
N GLY A 280 -41.06 2.07 5.20
CA GLY A 280 -40.89 3.23 4.30
C GLY A 280 -39.61 3.24 3.45
N ARG A 281 -38.84 2.14 3.38
CA ARG A 281 -37.74 2.05 2.40
C ARG A 281 -38.27 1.75 1.02
N GLU A 282 -38.17 2.73 0.12
CA GLU A 282 -38.52 2.59 -1.29
C GLU A 282 -37.37 1.95 -2.08
N GLY A 283 -37.68 0.93 -2.88
CA GLY A 283 -36.75 0.30 -3.84
C GLY A 283 -36.31 -1.13 -3.46
N ILE A 284 -35.92 -1.91 -4.47
CA ILE A 284 -35.54 -3.31 -4.29
C ILE A 284 -34.03 -3.41 -3.92
N SER A 285 -33.75 -3.76 -2.67
CA SER A 285 -32.45 -4.09 -2.10
C SER A 285 -32.26 -5.61 -2.00
N ASN A 286 -31.01 -6.08 -1.89
CA ASN A 286 -30.69 -7.51 -1.74
C ASN A 286 -31.43 -8.15 -0.55
N SER A 287 -31.64 -7.41 0.53
CA SER A 287 -32.34 -7.88 1.74
C SER A 287 -33.86 -7.91 1.62
N ASN A 288 -34.45 -7.11 0.73
CA ASN A 288 -35.91 -7.02 0.58
C ASN A 288 -36.43 -7.74 -0.67
N THR A 289 -35.55 -8.26 -1.53
CA THR A 289 -35.89 -8.94 -2.79
C THR A 289 -36.87 -10.11 -2.55
N MET A 290 -36.70 -10.85 -1.46
CA MET A 290 -37.60 -11.96 -1.10
C MET A 290 -39.00 -11.49 -0.67
N VAL A 291 -39.10 -10.32 -0.03
CA VAL A 291 -40.38 -9.72 0.38
C VAL A 291 -41.19 -9.31 -0.86
N TYR A 292 -40.52 -8.73 -1.86
CA TYR A 292 -41.13 -8.38 -3.15
C TYR A 292 -41.60 -9.60 -3.95
N LEU A 293 -40.93 -10.75 -3.84
CA LEU A 293 -41.35 -11.99 -4.49
C LEU A 293 -42.51 -12.68 -3.76
N GLY A 294 -42.54 -12.63 -2.42
CA GLY A 294 -43.57 -13.28 -1.61
C GLY A 294 -44.94 -12.58 -1.64
N GLU A 295 -44.99 -11.26 -1.82
CA GLU A 295 -46.25 -10.49 -1.83
C GLU A 295 -46.80 -10.14 -3.22
N CYS A 296 -46.18 -10.65 -4.28
CA CYS A 296 -46.63 -10.44 -5.66
C CYS A 296 -47.84 -11.35 -5.98
N VAL A 297 -48.98 -11.12 -5.30
CA VAL A 297 -50.25 -11.80 -5.56
C VAL A 297 -51.12 -10.90 -6.45
N PRO A 298 -51.61 -11.37 -7.61
CA PRO A 298 -52.43 -10.55 -8.50
C PRO A 298 -53.75 -10.13 -7.83
N PRO A 299 -54.28 -8.93 -8.11
CA PRO A 299 -55.55 -8.49 -7.57
C PRO A 299 -56.69 -9.45 -7.96
N PRO A 300 -57.68 -9.69 -7.08
CA PRO A 300 -58.76 -10.63 -7.36
C PRO A 300 -59.58 -10.17 -8.56
N LEU A 301 -59.56 -10.97 -9.63
CA LEU A 301 -60.47 -10.84 -10.77
C LEU A 301 -61.89 -11.24 -10.34
N THR A 302 -62.69 -10.25 -9.94
CA THR A 302 -64.17 -10.30 -9.84
C THR A 302 -64.80 -11.37 -8.92
N PRO A 303 -66.02 -11.17 -8.39
CA PRO A 303 -66.56 -11.97 -7.29
C PRO A 303 -67.20 -13.29 -7.76
N LYS A 304 -66.46 -14.14 -8.48
CA LYS A 304 -66.91 -15.51 -8.82
C LYS A 304 -65.94 -16.64 -8.48
N ALA A 305 -64.77 -16.36 -7.92
CA ALA A 305 -63.82 -17.39 -7.48
C ALA A 305 -63.63 -17.35 -5.96
N ARG A 306 -64.67 -17.69 -5.19
CA ARG A 306 -64.63 -17.75 -3.72
C ARG A 306 -64.47 -19.17 -3.17
N SER A 307 -63.97 -20.13 -3.97
CA SER A 307 -63.84 -21.54 -3.52
C SER A 307 -62.43 -22.13 -3.61
N PHE A 308 -61.40 -21.37 -4.02
CA PHE A 308 -60.04 -21.89 -4.14
C PHE A 308 -59.00 -21.21 -3.22
N GLY A 309 -59.35 -20.09 -2.58
CA GLY A 309 -58.45 -19.31 -1.73
C GLY A 309 -58.19 -19.89 -0.35
N ASP A 310 -59.11 -20.69 0.19
CA ASP A 310 -59.00 -21.22 1.55
C ASP A 310 -58.10 -22.46 1.66
N PHE A 311 -57.67 -23.04 0.53
CA PHE A 311 -56.83 -24.25 0.54
C PHE A 311 -55.33 -23.96 0.65
N TYR A 312 -54.88 -22.76 0.25
CA TYR A 312 -53.44 -22.44 0.20
C TYR A 312 -52.90 -21.76 1.46
N MET A 313 -53.78 -21.23 2.32
CA MET A 313 -53.41 -20.65 3.63
C MET A 313 -53.11 -21.71 4.70
N MET A 314 -53.48 -22.98 4.50
CA MET A 314 -53.22 -24.07 5.45
C MET A 314 -51.86 -24.76 5.27
N LEU A 315 -51.17 -24.58 4.14
CA LEU A 315 -49.90 -25.28 3.86
C LEU A 315 -48.64 -24.45 4.17
N ALA A 316 -48.76 -23.17 4.53
CA ALA A 316 -47.62 -22.28 4.77
C ALA A 316 -47.20 -22.15 6.25
N PHE A 317 -47.98 -22.70 7.19
CA PHE A 317 -47.59 -22.81 8.61
C PHE A 317 -47.14 -24.24 8.93
N GLY A 318 -46.11 -24.69 8.22
CA GLY A 318 -45.38 -25.93 8.50
C GLY A 318 -44.00 -25.60 9.05
N THR A 319 -43.87 -25.62 10.37
CA THR A 319 -42.63 -25.52 11.13
C THR A 319 -41.63 -26.62 10.77
N ALA A 320 -40.39 -26.25 10.39
CA ALA A 320 -39.19 -27.08 10.57
C ALA A 320 -37.91 -26.21 10.45
N PRO A 321 -36.81 -26.58 11.16
CA PRO A 321 -35.86 -25.62 11.71
C PRO A 321 -34.72 -25.25 10.76
N TYR A 322 -34.31 -23.98 10.79
CA TYR A 322 -33.02 -23.56 10.25
C TYR A 322 -31.92 -23.97 11.22
N HIS A 323 -31.05 -24.88 10.77
CA HIS A 323 -29.73 -25.07 11.36
C HIS A 323 -28.93 -23.78 11.24
N VAL A 324 -28.67 -23.17 12.38
CA VAL A 324 -27.64 -22.16 12.58
C VAL A 324 -26.28 -22.88 12.53
N VAL A 325 -25.48 -22.62 11.50
CA VAL A 325 -24.05 -22.94 11.55
C VAL A 325 -23.37 -21.75 12.21
N GLU A 326 -23.32 -21.79 13.54
CA GLU A 326 -22.34 -21.07 14.34
C GLU A 326 -20.99 -21.76 14.13
N THR A 327 -20.10 -21.13 13.37
CA THR A 327 -18.66 -21.41 13.52
C THR A 327 -18.15 -20.50 14.62
N SER A 328 -18.18 -21.01 15.84
CA SER A 328 -17.49 -20.47 17.00
C SER A 328 -15.97 -20.58 16.83
N GLN A 329 -15.31 -19.56 17.34
CA GLN A 329 -13.90 -19.50 17.67
C GLN A 329 -13.47 -20.62 18.65
N ASN A 330 -12.15 -20.84 18.68
CA ASN A 330 -11.30 -21.46 19.72
C ASN A 330 -10.79 -22.90 19.48
N ALA A 331 -9.48 -23.00 19.21
CA ALA A 331 -8.46 -23.74 19.97
C ALA A 331 -7.24 -23.99 19.04
N SER A 332 -6.16 -23.22 19.12
CA SER A 332 -4.97 -23.42 19.98
C SER A 332 -4.20 -24.72 19.74
N GLN A 333 -2.90 -24.53 19.40
CA GLN A 333 -1.75 -25.39 19.73
C GLN A 333 -1.68 -26.81 19.14
N ASN A 334 -0.73 -27.04 18.23
CA ASN A 334 0.41 -27.91 18.54
C ASN A 334 1.52 -27.84 17.47
N ILE A 335 2.74 -27.66 17.99
CA ILE A 335 4.04 -27.80 17.34
C ILE A 335 4.45 -29.27 17.46
N PRO A 336 5.22 -29.82 16.51
CA PRO A 336 6.51 -30.37 16.89
C PRO A 336 7.70 -29.65 16.24
#